data_AF-A0A967RR48-F1
#
_entry.id   AF-A0A967RR48-F1
#
_cell.length_a   1.000
_cell.length_b   1.000
_cell.length_c   1.000
_cell.angle_alpha   90.00
_cell.angle_beta   90.00
_cell.angle_gamma   90.00
#
_symmetry.space_group_name_H-M   'P 1'
#
loop_
_entity.id
_entity.type
_entity.pdbx_description
1 polymer ?
#
loop_
_entity_poly.entity_id
_entity_poly.type
_entity_poly.pdbx_seq_one_letter_code
_entity_poly.pdbx_strand_id
1 'polypeptide(L)'
;KEATASIDNMKLTRECCGPGFMILSGDDGMTYEMMTDPQIKAAGVISVASNVAPKAVTRMVQLLNEGNASEAQSLAQNLEPLFNLVTVKTTEQTPYGEVSCRARNPLAYKALMSLLGMPS
;
A
#
# COMPACT_ATOMS: atom_id res chain seq x y z
N LYS A 1 5.12 5.15 -10.23
CA LYS A 1 4.85 4.48 -8.94
C LYS A 1 5.48 5.33 -7.87
N GLU A 2 4.71 5.77 -6.88
CA GLU A 2 5.21 6.59 -5.78
C GLU A 2 5.09 5.81 -4.46
N ALA A 3 6.21 5.66 -3.74
CA ALA A 3 6.34 4.76 -2.59
C ALA A 3 7.19 5.36 -1.46
N THR A 4 7.47 6.68 -1.52
CA THR A 4 8.24 7.39 -0.49
C THR A 4 7.44 7.70 0.77
N ALA A 5 6.13 7.46 0.75
CA ALA A 5 5.18 7.85 1.77
C ALA A 5 5.09 9.37 2.04
N SER A 6 5.58 10.19 1.11
CA SER A 6 5.51 11.66 1.21
C SER A 6 4.38 12.21 0.35
N ILE A 7 3.31 12.66 0.99
CA ILE A 7 2.18 13.37 0.36
C ILE A 7 2.66 14.64 -0.35
N ASP A 8 3.59 15.38 0.25
CA ASP A 8 4.14 16.60 -0.34
C ASP A 8 4.87 16.32 -1.66
N ASN A 9 5.68 15.25 -1.72
CA ASN A 9 6.33 14.84 -2.96
C ASN A 9 5.32 14.43 -4.04
N MET A 10 4.22 13.80 -3.66
CA MET A 10 3.15 13.41 -4.60
C MET A 10 2.43 14.64 -5.17
N LYS A 11 2.19 15.66 -4.33
CA LYS A 11 1.63 16.96 -4.75
C LYS A 11 2.57 17.68 -5.70
N LEU A 12 3.86 17.75 -5.38
CA LEU A 12 4.89 18.31 -6.26
C LEU A 12 4.96 17.55 -7.59
N THR A 13 4.86 16.21 -7.56
CA THR A 13 4.81 15.41 -8.78
C THR A 13 3.61 15.79 -9.64
N ARG A 14 2.43 15.98 -9.05
CA ARG A 14 1.24 16.43 -9.78
C ARG A 14 1.41 17.84 -10.34
N GLU A 15 1.98 18.76 -9.58
CA GLU A 15 2.22 20.14 -9.99
C GLU A 15 3.20 20.21 -11.17
N CYS A 16 4.34 19.50 -11.07
CA CYS A 16 5.39 19.54 -12.09
C CYS A 16 5.04 18.75 -13.36
N CYS A 17 4.29 17.65 -13.25
CA CYS A 17 3.98 16.78 -14.39
C CYS A 17 2.59 16.99 -15.00
N GLY A 18 1.72 17.77 -14.33
CA GLY A 18 0.37 18.08 -14.80
C GLY A 18 -0.65 16.94 -14.63
N PRO A 19 -1.92 17.18 -15.00
CA PRO A 19 -3.03 16.25 -14.72
C PRO A 19 -3.01 14.95 -15.54
N GLY A 20 -2.34 14.94 -16.70
CA GLY A 20 -2.25 13.74 -17.55
C GLY A 20 -1.26 12.68 -17.06
N PHE A 21 -0.38 13.04 -16.11
CA PHE A 21 0.60 12.10 -15.58
C PHE A 21 -0.06 11.10 -14.60
N MET A 22 0.19 9.80 -14.79
CA MET A 22 -0.38 8.77 -13.91
C MET A 22 0.47 8.56 -12.67
N ILE A 23 -0.06 8.94 -11.51
CA ILE A 23 0.52 8.62 -10.20
C ILE A 23 -0.14 7.33 -9.71
N LEU A 24 0.68 6.33 -9.37
CA LEU A 24 0.21 5.05 -8.81
C LEU A 24 0.83 4.88 -7.44
N SER A 25 0.01 4.57 -6.44
CA SER A 25 0.49 4.23 -5.10
C SER A 25 1.38 2.99 -5.16
N GLY A 26 2.50 3.02 -4.44
CA GLY A 26 3.33 1.87 -4.15
C GLY A 26 3.24 1.38 -2.71
N ASP A 27 2.41 2.04 -1.90
CA ASP A 27 2.08 1.67 -0.53
C ASP A 27 0.57 1.43 -0.44
N ASP A 28 0.20 0.18 -0.18
CA ASP A 28 -1.20 -0.22 -0.14
C ASP A 28 -2.01 0.62 0.87
N GLY A 29 -1.43 0.93 2.04
CA GLY A 29 -2.10 1.69 3.11
C GLY A 29 -2.37 3.15 2.74
N MET A 30 -1.59 3.74 1.83
CA MET A 30 -1.77 5.12 1.40
C MET A 30 -2.70 5.28 0.19
N THR A 31 -3.11 4.17 -0.44
CA THR A 31 -3.87 4.20 -1.70
C THR A 31 -5.14 5.05 -1.59
N TYR A 32 -5.90 4.91 -0.50
CA TYR A 32 -7.13 5.66 -0.28
C TYR A 32 -6.87 7.18 -0.26
N GLU A 33 -5.90 7.63 0.54
CA GLU A 33 -5.55 9.04 0.65
C GLU A 33 -5.00 9.59 -0.68
N MET A 34 -4.10 8.87 -1.33
CA MET A 34 -3.51 9.29 -2.61
C MET A 34 -4.54 9.46 -3.73
N MET A 35 -5.56 8.60 -3.77
CA MET A 35 -6.60 8.66 -4.80
C MET A 35 -7.66 9.73 -4.49
N THR A 36 -7.93 9.99 -3.20
CA THR A 36 -8.95 10.97 -2.77
C THR A 36 -8.42 12.39 -2.62
N ASP A 37 -7.11 12.59 -2.44
CA ASP A 37 -6.51 13.92 -2.35
C ASP A 37 -6.63 14.66 -3.70
N PRO A 38 -7.30 15.83 -3.76
CA PRO A 38 -7.54 16.56 -5.01
C PRO A 38 -6.26 17.15 -5.64
N GLN A 39 -5.19 17.30 -4.86
CA GLN A 39 -3.88 17.78 -5.32
C GLN A 39 -2.98 16.64 -5.80
N ILE A 40 -3.35 15.38 -5.55
CA ILE A 40 -2.62 14.20 -6.05
C ILE A 40 -3.41 13.52 -7.17
N LYS A 41 -4.67 13.15 -6.90
CA LYS A 41 -5.54 12.37 -7.79
C LYS A 41 -4.80 11.18 -8.38
N ALA A 42 -4.31 10.29 -7.52
CA ALA A 42 -3.67 9.06 -7.97
C ALA A 42 -4.65 8.19 -8.75
N ALA A 43 -4.13 7.41 -9.70
CA ALA A 43 -4.91 6.60 -10.62
C ALA A 43 -5.14 5.16 -10.11
N GLY A 44 -4.49 4.75 -9.03
CA GLY A 44 -4.57 3.38 -8.51
C GLY A 44 -3.35 2.98 -7.68
N VAL A 45 -3.11 1.68 -7.58
CA VAL A 45 -2.06 1.08 -6.74
C VAL A 45 -1.31 -0.04 -7.47
N ILE A 46 -0.01 -0.12 -7.22
CA ILE A 46 0.83 -1.29 -7.48
C ILE A 46 1.03 -2.00 -6.14
N SER A 47 0.19 -3.01 -5.92
CA SER A 47 -0.10 -3.60 -4.61
C SER A 47 0.73 -4.85 -4.31
N VAL A 48 1.17 -5.01 -3.07
CA VAL A 48 1.65 -6.31 -2.55
C VAL A 48 0.46 -7.13 -2.06
N ALA A 49 -0.53 -6.48 -1.43
CA ALA A 49 -1.73 -7.11 -0.90
C ALA A 49 -2.56 -7.86 -1.97
N SER A 50 -2.50 -7.42 -3.22
CA SER A 50 -3.20 -8.07 -4.33
C SER A 50 -2.74 -9.49 -4.63
N ASN A 51 -1.57 -9.93 -4.14
CA ASN A 51 -1.12 -11.32 -4.29
C ASN A 51 -2.01 -12.31 -3.53
N VAL A 52 -2.62 -11.88 -2.41
CA VAL A 52 -3.49 -12.74 -1.56
C VAL A 52 -4.95 -12.30 -1.59
N ALA A 53 -5.22 -11.00 -1.76
CA ALA A 53 -6.57 -10.43 -1.75
C ALA A 53 -6.87 -9.59 -3.02
N PRO A 54 -6.66 -10.13 -4.24
CA PRO A 54 -6.79 -9.35 -5.48
C PRO A 54 -8.18 -8.73 -5.65
N LYS A 55 -9.24 -9.52 -5.44
CA LYS A 55 -10.62 -9.07 -5.60
C LYS A 55 -10.96 -7.86 -4.72
N ALA A 56 -10.51 -7.88 -3.47
CA ALA A 56 -10.79 -6.81 -2.51
C ALA A 56 -10.02 -5.53 -2.87
N VAL A 57 -8.72 -5.64 -3.17
CA VAL A 57 -7.91 -4.49 -3.60
C VAL A 57 -8.46 -3.88 -4.90
N THR A 58 -8.81 -4.71 -5.89
CA THR A 58 -9.41 -4.22 -7.14
C THR A 58 -10.74 -3.52 -6.87
N ARG A 59 -11.62 -4.08 -6.03
CA ARG A 59 -12.91 -3.45 -5.71
C ARG A 59 -12.72 -2.11 -5.00
N MET A 60 -11.73 -1.99 -4.10
CA MET A 60 -11.40 -0.74 -3.43
C MET A 60 -11.03 0.35 -4.45
N VAL A 61 -10.14 0.05 -5.39
CA VAL A 61 -9.73 1.00 -6.45
C VAL A 61 -10.90 1.36 -7.37
N GLN A 62 -11.75 0.40 -7.72
CA GLN A 62 -12.96 0.65 -8.52
C GLN A 62 -13.92 1.61 -7.81
N LEU A 63 -14.22 1.37 -6.53
CA LEU A 63 -15.07 2.24 -5.73
C LEU A 63 -14.52 3.68 -5.66
N LEU A 64 -13.20 3.83 -5.53
CA LEU A 64 -12.54 5.14 -5.56
C LEU A 64 -12.72 5.83 -6.92
N ASN A 65 -12.57 5.11 -8.03
CA ASN A 65 -12.79 5.65 -9.37
C ASN A 65 -14.26 5.99 -9.66
N GLU A 66 -15.19 5.25 -9.03
CA GLU A 66 -16.64 5.49 -9.09
C GLU A 66 -17.08 6.66 -8.19
N GLY A 67 -16.18 7.24 -7.39
CA GLY A 67 -16.49 8.30 -6.43
C GLY A 67 -17.15 7.81 -5.14
N ASN A 68 -17.25 6.50 -4.93
CA ASN A 68 -17.83 5.90 -3.74
C ASN A 68 -16.78 5.78 -2.61
N ALA A 69 -16.34 6.92 -2.10
CA ALA A 69 -15.26 7.01 -1.12
C ALA A 69 -15.61 6.32 0.22
N SER A 70 -16.86 6.36 0.67
CA SER A 70 -17.24 5.76 1.96
C SER A 70 -17.11 4.23 1.95
N GLU A 71 -17.61 3.56 0.92
CA GLU A 71 -17.43 2.10 0.78
C GLU A 71 -15.97 1.72 0.56
N ALA A 72 -15.23 2.52 -0.22
CA ALA A 72 -13.81 2.32 -0.41
C ALA A 72 -13.03 2.42 0.90
N GLN A 73 -13.38 3.38 1.76
CA GLN A 73 -12.76 3.56 3.08
C GLN A 73 -13.03 2.36 4.00
N SER A 74 -14.26 1.87 4.04
CA SER A 74 -14.61 0.67 4.81
C SER A 74 -13.82 -0.54 4.33
N LEU A 75 -13.68 -0.71 3.01
CA LEU A 75 -12.88 -1.80 2.45
C LEU A 75 -11.38 -1.64 2.74
N ALA A 76 -10.85 -0.41 2.68
CA ALA A 76 -9.48 -0.10 3.04
C ALA A 76 -9.17 -0.44 4.51
N GLN A 77 -10.08 -0.11 5.43
CA GLN A 77 -9.97 -0.46 6.86
C GLN A 77 -9.96 -1.98 7.07
N ASN A 78 -10.82 -2.72 6.37
CA ASN A 78 -10.84 -4.18 6.44
C ASN A 78 -9.56 -4.82 5.87
N LEU A 79 -8.89 -4.15 4.92
CA LEU A 79 -7.64 -4.60 4.31
C LEU A 79 -6.39 -4.12 5.06
N GLU A 80 -6.51 -3.14 5.96
CA GLU A 80 -5.41 -2.56 6.72
C GLU A 80 -4.50 -3.59 7.41
N PRO A 81 -5.02 -4.68 8.03
CA PRO A 81 -4.17 -5.71 8.60
C PRO A 81 -3.23 -6.34 7.56
N LEU A 82 -3.68 -6.53 6.32
CA LEU A 82 -2.85 -7.05 5.24
C LEU A 82 -1.83 -6.00 4.79
N PHE A 83 -2.20 -4.73 4.68
CA PHE A 83 -1.28 -3.66 4.29
C PHE A 83 -0.08 -3.57 5.25
N ASN A 84 -0.34 -3.72 6.54
CA ASN A 84 0.67 -3.71 7.59
C ASN A 84 1.59 -4.95 7.59
N LEU A 85 1.22 -6.06 6.94
CA LEU A 85 2.08 -7.24 6.84
C LEU A 85 3.26 -7.07 5.87
N VAL A 86 3.30 -6.00 5.07
CA VAL A 86 4.34 -5.87 4.03
C VAL A 86 5.75 -5.77 4.62
N THR A 87 5.89 -5.17 5.81
CA THR A 87 7.16 -4.98 6.50
C THR A 87 7.12 -5.67 7.86
N VAL A 88 8.10 -6.54 8.10
CA VAL A 88 8.32 -7.14 9.43
C VAL A 88 9.60 -6.57 10.02
N LYS A 89 9.49 -6.03 11.24
CA LYS A 89 10.62 -5.61 12.05
C LYS A 89 10.57 -6.33 13.39
N THR A 90 11.69 -6.86 13.82
CA THR A 90 11.90 -7.41 15.14
C THR A 90 12.96 -6.60 15.87
N THR A 91 12.95 -6.72 17.18
CA THR A 91 13.91 -6.11 18.07
C THR A 91 14.63 -7.22 18.80
N GLU A 92 15.95 -7.22 18.75
CA GLU A 92 16.79 -8.25 19.33
C GLU A 92 17.78 -7.64 20.32
N GLN A 93 17.96 -8.29 21.46
CA GLN A 93 18.97 -7.90 22.44
C GLN A 93 20.30 -8.57 22.10
N THR A 94 21.35 -7.74 21.99
CA THR A 94 22.72 -8.19 21.76
C THR A 94 23.63 -7.77 22.92
N PRO A 95 24.84 -8.34 23.07
CA PRO A 95 25.81 -7.85 24.04
C PRO A 95 26.20 -6.37 23.88
N TYR A 96 25.91 -5.77 22.72
CA TYR A 96 26.19 -4.36 22.40
C TYR A 96 24.96 -3.46 22.46
N GLY A 97 23.83 -3.98 22.95
CA GLY A 97 22.56 -3.27 23.06
C GLY A 97 21.49 -3.79 22.10
N GLU A 98 20.38 -3.05 22.05
CA GLU A 98 19.21 -3.39 21.26
C GLU A 98 19.42 -3.08 19.77
N VAL A 99 19.10 -4.05 18.91
CA VAL A 99 19.24 -3.92 17.46
C VAL A 99 17.90 -4.19 16.79
N SER A 100 17.53 -3.35 15.81
CA SER A 100 16.36 -3.57 14.98
C SER A 100 16.72 -4.41 13.75
N CYS A 101 16.06 -5.56 13.62
CA CYS A 101 16.18 -6.45 12.48
C CYS A 101 14.97 -6.25 11.56
N ARG A 102 15.21 -5.81 10.32
CA ARG A 102 14.16 -5.69 9.30
C ARG A 102 14.24 -6.86 8.32
N ALA A 103 13.16 -7.64 8.23
CA ALA A 103 13.05 -8.67 7.21
C ALA A 103 12.93 -8.05 5.81
N ARG A 104 13.37 -8.79 4.78
CA ARG A 104 13.19 -8.36 3.39
C ARG A 104 11.71 -8.39 3.02
N ASN A 105 11.22 -7.31 2.42
CA ASN A 105 9.86 -7.30 1.90
C ASN A 105 9.77 -8.20 0.64
N PRO A 106 8.68 -8.97 0.45
CA PRO A 106 7.52 -9.12 1.32
C PRO A 106 7.51 -10.48 2.06
N LEU A 107 8.47 -10.73 2.97
CA LEU A 107 8.64 -12.03 3.65
C LEU A 107 7.35 -12.58 4.27
N ALA A 108 6.61 -11.77 5.04
CA ALA A 108 5.38 -12.23 5.69
C ALA A 108 4.29 -12.62 4.67
N TYR A 109 4.22 -11.94 3.53
CA TYR A 109 3.32 -12.34 2.45
C TYR A 109 3.72 -13.67 1.83
N LYS A 110 5.02 -13.92 1.58
CA LYS A 110 5.47 -15.22 1.08
C LYS A 110 5.15 -16.35 2.05
N ALA A 111 5.30 -16.09 3.35
CA ALA A 111 4.90 -17.02 4.40
C ALA A 111 3.38 -17.26 4.40
N LEU A 112 2.57 -16.21 4.35
CA LEU A 112 1.10 -16.30 4.25
C LEU A 112 0.67 -17.08 3.01
N MET A 113 1.24 -16.77 1.84
CA MET A 113 0.97 -17.47 0.59
C MET A 113 1.30 -18.96 0.71
N SER A 114 2.46 -19.30 1.27
CA SER A 114 2.83 -20.70 1.54
C SER A 114 1.81 -21.40 2.45
N LEU A 115 1.35 -20.74 3.51
CA LEU A 115 0.33 -21.28 4.43
C LEU A 115 -1.03 -21.48 3.74
N LEU A 116 -1.36 -20.63 2.78
CA LEU A 116 -2.58 -20.72 1.97
C LEU A 116 -2.45 -21.69 0.78
N GLY A 117 -1.30 -22.36 0.61
CA GLY A 117 -1.05 -23.24 -0.54
C GLY A 117 -0.90 -22.49 -1.87
N MET A 118 -0.57 -21.20 -1.83
CA MET A 118 -0.34 -20.35 -3.00
C MET A 118 1.14 -20.33 -3.39
N PRO A 119 1.48 -20.19 -4.68
CA PRO A 119 2.87 -20.05 -5.12
C PRO A 119 3.47 -18.72 -4.63
N SER A 120 4.66 -18.77 -4.01
CA SER A 120 5.32 -17.62 -3.35
C SER A 120 6.64 -17.19 -3.98
#